data_AF-A0A9Q4ASJ3-F1
#
_entry.id   AF-A0A9Q4ASJ3-F1
#
_cell.length_a   1.000
_cell.length_b   1.000
_cell.length_c   1.000
_cell.angle_alpha   90.00
_cell.angle_beta   90.00
_cell.angle_gamma   90.00
#
_symmetry.space_group_name_H-M   'P 1'
#
loop_
_entity.id
_entity.type
_entity.pdbx_description
1 polymer ?
#
loop_
_entity_poly.entity_id
_entity_poly.type
_entity_poly.pdbx_seq_one_letter_code
_entity_poly.pdbx_strand_id
1 'polypeptide(L)' 'MAYFVGLDVSVLETAVCVVDEAGRIICEQKVPCEPDDIGRASLTPLRTDWLPG' A
#
# COMPACT_ATOMS: atom_id res chain seq x y z
N MET A 1 13.42 1.28 10.18
CA MET A 1 12.49 1.99 9.29
C MET A 1 11.24 1.14 9.18
N ALA A 2 10.11 1.65 9.62
CA ALA A 2 8.83 0.94 9.62
C ALA A 2 7.89 1.53 8.58
N TYR A 3 7.15 0.67 7.89
CA TYR A 3 6.03 1.03 7.04
C TYR A 3 4.77 0.40 7.59
N PHE A 4 3.66 1.12 7.50
CA PHE A 4 2.36 0.66 7.95
C PHE A 4 1.38 0.68 6.78
N VAL A 5 0.54 -0.33 6.70
CA VAL A 5 -0.48 -0.44 5.66
C VAL A 5 -1.86 -0.37 6.31
N GLY A 6 -2.65 0.62 5.91
CA GLY A 6 -4.08 0.69 6.16
C GLY A 6 -4.85 0.04 5.02
N LEU A 7 -5.80 -0.83 5.36
CA LEU A 7 -6.71 -1.46 4.41
C LEU A 7 -8.13 -1.04 4.74
N ASP A 8 -8.83 -0.44 3.77
CA ASP A 8 -10.27 -0.17 3.83
C ASP A 8 -10.97 -1.04 2.79
N VAL A 9 -11.55 -2.15 3.25
CA VAL A 9 -12.09 -3.22 2.40
C VAL A 9 -13.58 -2.98 2.16
N SER A 10 -13.97 -2.83 0.90
CA SER A 10 -15.37 -2.71 0.48
C SER A 10 -15.84 -3.96 -0.29
N VAL A 11 -17.01 -3.90 -0.93
CA VAL A 11 -17.54 -5.03 -1.72
C VAL A 11 -16.83 -5.18 -3.08
N LEU A 12 -16.52 -4.06 -3.74
CA LEU A 12 -15.95 -4.06 -5.10
C LEU A 12 -14.44 -3.81 -5.11
N GLU A 13 -13.99 -2.93 -4.22
CA GLU A 13 -12.61 -2.46 -4.18
C GLU A 13 -12.12 -2.30 -2.74
N THR A 14 -10.82 -2.51 -2.55
CA THR A 14 -10.11 -2.26 -1.30
C THR A 14 -9.16 -1.10 -1.52
N ALA A 15 -9.25 -0.08 -0.67
CA ALA A 15 -8.26 0.98 -0.62
C ALA A 15 -7.07 0.54 0.24
N VAL A 16 -5.87 0.75 -0.28
CA VAL A 16 -4.60 0.43 0.35
C VAL A 16 -3.84 1.74 0.52
N CYS A 17 -3.47 2.08 1.76
CA CYS A 17 -2.70 3.28 2.09
C CYS A 17 -1.44 2.88 2.86
N VAL A 18 -0.27 3.21 2.33
CA VAL A 18 1.01 2.94 2.97
C VAL A 18 1.59 4.23 3.53
N VAL A 19 1.97 4.20 4.80
CA VAL A 19 2.58 5.35 5.49
C VAL A 19 3.95 5.00 6.07
N ASP A 20 4.83 6.02 6.16
CA ASP A 20 6.07 5.93 6.92
C ASP A 20 5.83 6.08 8.43
N GLU A 21 6.89 5.93 9.23
CA GLU A 21 6.86 6.11 10.68
C GLU A 21 6.50 7.55 11.15
N ALA A 22 6.60 8.54 10.26
CA ALA A 22 6.15 9.91 10.52
C ALA A 22 4.68 10.14 10.09
N GLY A 23 3.99 9.10 9.62
CA GLY A 23 2.61 9.17 9.14
C GLY A 23 2.46 9.78 7.75
N ARG A 24 3.55 9.94 6.99
CA ARG A 24 3.46 10.45 5.61
C ARG A 24 2.95 9.36 4.69
N ILE A 25 1.98 9.71 3.84
CA ILE A 25 1.48 8.81 2.80
C ILE A 25 2.56 8.63 1.75
N ILE A 26 3.03 7.39 1.62
CA ILE A 26 4.02 6.97 0.61
C ILE A 26 3.30 6.44 -0.63
N CYS A 27 2.15 5.80 -0.45
CA CYS A 27 1.34 5.27 -1.54
C CYS A 27 -0.12 5.16 -1.13
N GLU A 28 -1.01 5.45 -2.07
CA GLU A 28 -2.43 5.17 -1.94
C GLU A 28 -2.96 4.63 -3.27
N GLN A 29 -3.70 3.53 -3.22
CA GLN A 29 -4.32 2.93 -4.41
C GLN A 29 -5.59 2.17 -4.06
N LYS A 30 -6.42 1.91 -5.06
CA LYS A 30 -7.57 1.01 -4.96
C LYS A 30 -7.34 -0.23 -5.83
N VAL A 31 -7.70 -1.39 -5.31
CA VAL A 31 -7.58 -2.69 -6.01
C VAL A 31 -8.84 -3.52 -5.85
N PRO A 32 -9.10 -4.49 -6.74
CA PRO A 32 -10.17 -5.47 -6.52
C PRO A 32 -10.04 -6.15 -5.15
N CYS A 33 -11.15 -6.57 -4.57
CA CYS A 33 -11.19 -7.21 -3.25
C CYS A 33 -10.70 -8.67 -3.21
N GLU A 34 -10.04 -9.14 -4.26
CA GLU A 34 -9.44 -10.47 -4.27
C GLU A 34 -8.17 -10.48 -3.39
N PRO A 35 -7.96 -11.52 -2.56
CA PRO A 35 -6.81 -11.57 -1.64
C PRO A 35 -5.46 -11.35 -2.32
N ASP A 36 -5.30 -11.88 -3.54
CA ASP A 36 -4.06 -11.76 -4.30
C ASP A 36 -3.81 -10.33 -4.78
N ASP A 37 -4.85 -9.59 -5.15
CA ASP A 37 -4.75 -8.19 -5.58
C ASP A 37 -4.38 -7.28 -4.39
N ILE A 38 -5.00 -7.51 -3.23
CA ILE A 38 -4.69 -6.80 -1.99
C ILE A 38 -3.25 -7.11 -1.53
N GLY A 39 -2.86 -8.39 -1.56
CA GLY A 39 -1.52 -8.83 -1.21
C GLY A 39 -0.46 -8.21 -2.12
N ARG A 40 -0.70 -8.21 -3.43
CA ARG A 40 0.20 -7.59 -4.41
C ARG A 40 0.31 -6.08 -4.20
N ALA A 41 -0.79 -5.39 -3.97
CA ALA A 41 -0.80 -3.95 -3.67
C ALA A 41 0.01 -3.60 -2.41
N SER A 42 -0.02 -4.48 -1.40
CA SER A 42 0.64 -4.26 -0.12
C SER A 42 2.13 -4.67 -0.11
N LEU A 43 2.54 -5.57 -1.01
CA LEU A 43 3.88 -6.16 -1.04
C LEU A 43 4.73 -5.74 -2.24
N THR A 44 4.15 -5.06 -3.24
CA THR A 44 4.93 -4.53 -4.36
C THR A 44 5.80 -3.39 -3.85
N PRO A 45 7.12 -3.40 -4.12
CA PRO A 45 7.98 -2.31 -3.69
C PRO A 45 7.42 -0.98 -4.19
N LEU A 46 7.15 -0.07 -3.27
CA LEU A 46 6.83 1.32 -3.59
C LEU A 46 8.05 1.88 -4.32
N ARG A 47 8.00 1.81 -5.66
CA ARG A 47 8.81 2.56 -6.62
C ARG A 47 10.31 2.66 -6.28
N THR A 48 11.13 1.90 -7.02
CA THR A 48 12.60 1.83 -6.92
C THR A 48 13.35 3.17 -7.06
N ASP A 49 12.68 4.26 -7.42
CA ASP A 49 13.26 5.61 -7.45
C ASP A 49 13.48 6.23 -6.06
N TRP A 50 13.10 5.54 -4.98
CA TRP A 50 13.30 6.02 -3.61
C TRP A 50 14.56 5.47 -2.90
N LEU A 51 15.33 4.53 -3.49
CA LEU A 51 16.58 4.08 -2.86
C LEU A 51 17.63 5.21 -2.92
N PRO A 52 18.06 5.79 -1.78
CA PRO A 52 19.25 6.63 -1.79
C PRO A 52 20.45 5.74 -2.12
N GLY A 53 21.24 6.15 -3.11
CA GLY A 53 22.54 5.52 -3.40
C GLY A 53 23.52 5.65 -2.24
#